data_AF-A0A7C6YQV3-F1
#
_entry.id   AF-A0A7C6YQV3-F1
#
_cell.length_a   1.000
_cell.length_b   1.000
_cell.length_c   1.000
_cell.angle_alpha   90.00
_cell.angle_beta   90.00
_cell.angle_gamma   90.00
#
_symmetry.space_group_name_H-M   'P 1'
#
loop_
_entity.id
_entity.type
_entity.pdbx_description
1 polymer ?
#
loop_
_entity_poly.entity_id
_entity_poly.type
_entity_poly.pdbx_seq_one_letter_code
_entity_poly.pdbx_strand_id
1 'polypeptide(L)' 'MVAGRCRTVKEGLWREMGLSDEEYELIKEIMHREPNEVELGMFGVMWSEHCSYKNSKNVLKQFPTTGQRV' A
#
# COMPACT_ATOMS: atom_id res chain seq x y z
N MET A 1 15.58 14.23 25.30
CA MET A 1 14.12 14.18 25.02
C MET A 1 13.90 14.72 23.61
N VAL A 2 13.89 13.85 22.60
CA VAL A 2 13.50 14.29 21.25
C VAL A 2 11.98 14.24 21.22
N ALA A 3 11.33 15.40 21.34
CA ALA A 3 9.93 15.54 20.99
C ALA A 3 9.81 15.28 19.48
N GLY A 4 9.71 14.00 19.12
CA GLY A 4 9.49 13.56 17.75
C GLY A 4 8.16 14.12 17.29
N ARG A 5 8.21 15.14 16.44
CA ARG A 5 7.03 15.67 15.74
C ARG A 5 6.37 14.52 14.99
N CYS A 6 5.33 13.94 15.56
CA CYS A 6 4.35 13.18 14.82
C CYS A 6 3.67 14.21 13.90
N ARG A 7 4.18 14.37 12.68
CA ARG A 7 3.55 15.20 11.66
C ARG A 7 2.29 14.44 11.26
N THR A 8 1.15 14.84 11.80
CA THR A 8 -0.15 14.38 11.33
C THR A 8 -0.27 14.70 9.84
N VAL A 9 -0.66 13.71 9.07
CA VAL A 9 -0.75 13.81 7.61
C VAL A 9 -1.82 14.84 7.24
N LYS A 10 -1.51 15.69 6.26
CA LYS A 10 -2.47 16.66 5.71
C LYS A 10 -3.59 15.91 4.99
N GLU A 11 -4.85 16.28 5.26
CA GLU A 11 -6.01 15.69 4.58
C GLU A 11 -5.83 15.75 3.05
N GLY A 12 -5.99 14.60 2.39
CA GLY A 12 -5.89 14.45 0.94
C GLY A 12 -4.50 14.08 0.40
N LEU A 13 -3.45 14.02 1.23
CA LEU A 13 -2.09 13.68 0.77
C LEU A 13 -2.01 12.27 0.14
N TRP A 14 -2.79 11.31 0.64
CA TRP A 14 -2.82 9.95 0.09
C TRP A 14 -3.26 9.90 -1.37
N ARG A 15 -4.14 10.83 -1.80
CA ARG A 15 -4.58 10.93 -3.20
C ARG A 15 -3.45 11.41 -4.12
N GLU A 16 -2.61 12.33 -3.64
CA GLU A 16 -1.40 12.77 -4.36
C GLU A 16 -0.38 11.63 -4.50
N MET A 17 -0.35 10.72 -3.53
CA MET A 17 0.49 9.51 -3.54
C MET A 17 -0.10 8.35 -4.37
N GLY A 18 -1.25 8.56 -5.01
CA GLY A 18 -1.90 7.55 -5.87
C GLY A 18 -2.70 6.48 -5.12
N LEU A 19 -3.03 6.72 -3.84
CA LEU A 19 -3.90 5.85 -3.05
C LEU A 19 -5.36 6.29 -3.16
N SER A 20 -6.28 5.32 -3.22
CA SER A 20 -7.71 5.60 -3.05
C SER A 20 -8.07 5.84 -1.58
N ASP A 21 -9.25 6.43 -1.33
CA ASP A 21 -9.74 6.63 0.04
C ASP A 21 -9.96 5.28 0.75
N GLU A 22 -10.34 4.23 0.01
CA GLU A 22 -10.51 2.86 0.52
C GLU A 22 -9.16 2.26 0.95
N GLU A 23 -8.11 2.50 0.16
CA GLU A 23 -6.76 2.05 0.51
C GLU A 23 -6.21 2.78 1.73
N TYR A 24 -6.51 4.07 1.85
CA TYR A 24 -6.14 4.86 3.02
C TYR A 24 -6.80 4.33 4.30
N GLU A 25 -8.10 4.04 4.26
CA GLU A 25 -8.79 3.45 5.41
C GLU A 25 -8.28 2.04 5.71
N LEU A 26 -7.98 1.23 4.70
CA LEU A 26 -7.36 -0.09 4.90
C LEU A 26 -5.97 0.02 5.57
N ILE A 27 -5.16 1.01 5.19
CA ILE A 27 -3.87 1.27 5.83
C ILE A 27 -4.06 1.62 7.31
N LYS A 28 -5.05 2.47 7.64
CA LYS A 28 -5.38 2.82 9.03
C LYS A 28 -5.87 1.61 9.82
N GLU A 29 -6.69 0.76 9.23
CA GLU A 29 -7.14 -0.50 9.84
C GLU A 29 -5.99 -1.45 10.14
N ILE A 30 -5.07 -1.64 9.19
CA ILE A 30 -3.90 -2.52 9.34
C ILE A 30 -2.93 -1.99 10.40
N MET A 31 -2.73 -0.67 10.45
CA MET A 31 -1.74 -0.05 11.33
C MET A 31 -2.29 0.26 12.73
N HIS A 32 -3.61 0.30 12.90
CA HIS A 32 -4.29 0.72 14.14
C HIS A 32 -3.88 2.11 14.65
N ARG A 33 -3.32 2.96 13.77
CA ARG A 33 -2.89 4.34 14.03
C ARG A 33 -2.94 5.15 12.75
N GLU A 34 -2.88 6.47 12.88
CA GLU A 34 -2.68 7.34 11.72
C GLU A 34 -1.27 7.13 11.14
N PRO A 35 -1.16 6.80 9.84
CA PRO A 35 0.13 6.64 9.18
C PRO A 35 0.81 8.00 9.02
N ASN A 36 2.14 8.00 8.92
CA ASN A 36 2.91 9.21 8.60
C ASN A 36 3.03 9.39 7.08
N GLU A 37 3.42 10.58 6.63
CA GLU A 37 3.60 10.91 5.20
C GLU A 37 4.55 9.94 4.48
N VAL A 38 5.66 9.58 5.12
CA VAL A 38 6.64 8.64 4.56
C VAL A 38 6.04 7.24 4.41
N GLU A 39 5.24 6.82 5.39
CA GLU A 39 4.60 5.51 5.38
C GLU A 39 3.55 5.45 4.26
N LEU A 40 2.74 6.50 4.10
CA LEU A 40 1.79 6.63 2.99
C LEU A 40 2.49 6.62 1.63
N GLY A 41 3.62 7.32 1.50
CA GLY A 41 4.43 7.26 0.29
C GLY A 41 4.92 5.85 -0.04
N MET A 42 5.35 5.09 0.98
CA MET A 42 5.71 3.68 0.81
C MET A 42 4.52 2.82 0.37
N PHE A 43 3.36 3.00 0.99
CA PHE A 43 2.14 2.27 0.60
C PHE A 43 1.70 2.60 -0.83
N GLY A 44 1.75 3.87 -1.23
CA GLY A 44 1.41 4.29 -2.60
C GLY A 44 2.24 3.58 -3.67
N VAL A 45 3.56 3.46 -3.45
CA VAL A 45 4.43 2.73 -4.38
C VAL A 45 4.17 1.22 -4.33
N MET A 46 4.14 0.64 -3.13
CA MET A 46 3.98 -0.81 -2.93
C MET A 46 2.64 -1.32 -3.48
N TRP A 47 1.57 -0.56 -3.28
CA TRP A 47 0.23 -0.89 -3.75
C TRP A 47 -0.06 -0.32 -5.14
N SER A 48 0.93 0.22 -5.84
CA SER A 48 0.76 0.52 -7.26
C SER A 48 0.52 -0.76 -8.06
N GLU A 49 -0.18 -0.66 -9.20
CA GLU A 49 -0.41 -1.82 -10.08
C GLU A 49 0.90 -2.45 -10.54
N HIS A 50 1.93 -1.62 -10.75
CA HIS A 50 3.25 -2.06 -11.18
C HIS A 50 3.91 -2.98 -10.16
N CYS A 51 3.71 -2.74 -8.86
CA CYS A 51 4.32 -3.53 -7.79
C CYS A 51 3.43 -4.65 -7.26
N SER A 52 2.11 -4.44 -7.19
CA SER A 52 1.18 -5.39 -6.58
C SER A 52 0.52 -6.36 -7.57
N TYR A 53 0.63 -6.11 -8.87
CA TYR A 53 -0.02 -6.92 -9.92
C TYR A 53 -1.52 -7.14 -9.64
N LYS A 54 -2.25 -6.14 -9.14
CA LYS A 54 -3.60 -6.35 -8.57
C LYS A 54 -4.55 -6.98 -9.58
N ASN A 55 -4.49 -6.56 -10.84
CA ASN A 55 -5.33 -7.12 -11.89
C ASN A 55 -4.75 -8.43 -12.46
N SER A 56 -3.43 -8.49 -12.58
CA SER A 56 -2.76 -9.61 -13.27
C SER A 56 -2.62 -10.86 -12.39
N LYS A 57 -2.59 -10.71 -11.06
CA LYS A 57 -2.37 -11.81 -10.11
C LYS A 57 -3.42 -12.92 -10.19
N ASN A 58 -4.68 -12.60 -10.42
CA ASN A 58 -5.74 -13.61 -10.51
C ASN A 58 -5.61 -14.46 -11.78
N VAL A 59 -5.19 -13.86 -12.89
CA VAL A 59 -4.93 -14.57 -14.15
C VAL A 59 -3.67 -15.43 -14.01
N LEU A 60 -2.62 -14.88 -13.41
CA LEU A 60 -1.34 -15.60 -13.22
C LEU A 60 -1.48 -16.86 -12.35
N LYS A 61 -2.44 -16.91 -11.42
CA LYS A 61 -2.73 -18.10 -10.61
C LYS A 61 -3.32 -19.28 -11.40
N GLN A 62 -3.86 -19.05 -12.60
CA GLN A 62 -4.45 -20.11 -13.42
C GLN A 62 -3.39 -20.96 -14.13
N PHE A 63 -2.15 -20.47 -14.24
CA PHE A 63 -1.08 -21.24 -14.86
C PHE A 63 -0.63 -22.39 -13.95
N PRO A 64 -0.29 -23.55 -14.52
CA PRO A 64 0.27 -24.66 -13.76
C PRO A 64 1.63 -24.23 -13.17
N THR A 65 1.70 -24.17 -11.85
CA THR A 65 2.90 -23.78 -11.08
C THR A 65 3.62 -24.97 -10.46
N THR A 66 3.21 -26.20 -10.80
CA THR A 66 3.82 -27.44 -10.29
C THR A 66 4.16 -28.38 -11.44
N GLY A 67 5.32 -29.03 -11.39
CA GLY A 67 5.76 -30.03 -12.36
C GLY A 67 7.10 -30.66 -11.98
N GLN A 68 7.51 -31.76 -12.61
CA GLN A 68 8.79 -32.43 -12.30
C GLN A 68 10.04 -31.55 -12.52
N ARG A 69 9.91 -30.45 -13.26
CA ARG A 69 10.99 -29.51 -13.61
C ARG A 69 10.65 -28.07 -13.22
N VAL A 70 9.59 -27.86 -12.45
CA VAL A 70 9.12 -26.54 -11.97
C VAL A 70 9.02 -26.56 -10.46
#